data_AF-A0A1V6DCR4-F1
#
_entry.id   AF-A0A1V6DCR4-F1
#
_cell.length_a   1.000
_cell.length_b   1.000
_cell.length_c   1.000
_cell.angle_alpha   90.00
_cell.angle_beta   90.00
_cell.angle_gamma   90.00
#
_symmetry.space_group_name_H-M   'P 1'
#
loop_
_entity.id
_entity.type
_entity.pdbx_description
1 polymer ?
#
loop_
_entity_poly.entity_id
_entity_poly.type
_entity_poly.pdbx_seq_one_letter_code
_entity_poly.pdbx_strand_id
1 'polypeptide(L)'
;MTHDKPKSSRQGFTLVEMLTVLLILAIILALVVGISKHLMEEAARKQTEATQSVLMNAIVRYKELTRTLPPENNLYPLCAANAPQEVRDLVSRLPKEQFTWDNAAQTATAKDGWGQAMTYKATGGRGGVPVLLSAGPDRKINATATHAENLDNIRSDGH
;
A
#
# COMPACT_ATOMS: atom_id res chain seq x y z
N MET A 1 20.61 -44.29 -64.71
CA MET A 1 20.92 -43.41 -63.57
C MET A 1 19.68 -43.28 -62.71
N THR A 2 19.56 -44.09 -61.66
CA THR A 2 18.41 -44.09 -60.74
C THR A 2 18.65 -43.02 -59.68
N HIS A 3 17.73 -42.07 -59.60
CA HIS A 3 17.78 -40.93 -58.69
C HIS A 3 17.15 -41.35 -57.35
N ASP A 4 17.97 -41.66 -56.35
CA ASP A 4 17.49 -41.92 -54.99
C ASP A 4 17.02 -40.61 -54.35
N LYS A 5 15.71 -40.49 -54.13
CA LYS A 5 15.13 -39.36 -53.40
C LYS A 5 15.37 -39.54 -51.89
N PRO A 6 15.95 -38.55 -51.20
CA PRO A 6 16.11 -38.63 -49.76
C PRO A 6 14.74 -38.67 -49.06
N LYS A 7 14.51 -39.68 -48.23
CA LYS A 7 13.32 -39.81 -47.39
C LYS A 7 13.33 -38.70 -46.33
N SER A 8 12.38 -37.77 -46.38
CA SER A 8 12.23 -36.77 -45.32
C SER A 8 11.67 -37.45 -44.07
N SER A 9 12.50 -37.56 -43.03
CA SER A 9 12.06 -37.96 -41.69
C SER A 9 11.16 -36.87 -41.13
N ARG A 10 9.85 -37.09 -41.13
CA ARG A 10 8.90 -36.26 -40.36
C ARG A 10 8.96 -36.75 -38.93
N GLN A 11 9.74 -36.08 -38.08
CA GLN A 11 9.74 -36.30 -36.64
C GLN A 11 8.42 -35.74 -36.08
N GLY A 12 7.52 -36.62 -35.67
CA GLY A 12 6.32 -36.26 -34.93
C GLY A 12 6.64 -36.16 -33.45
N PHE A 13 6.07 -35.16 -32.77
CA PHE A 13 6.17 -35.03 -31.32
C PHE A 13 5.60 -36.27 -30.64
N THR A 14 6.38 -36.84 -29.71
CA THR A 14 5.94 -38.02 -28.96
C THR A 14 5.01 -37.59 -27.81
N LEU A 15 4.11 -38.49 -27.39
CA LEU A 15 3.23 -38.23 -26.24
C LEU A 15 4.02 -37.90 -24.97
N VAL A 16 5.18 -38.53 -24.79
CA VAL A 16 6.09 -38.29 -23.66
C VAL A 16 6.60 -36.86 -23.67
N GLU A 17 7.00 -36.35 -24.83
CA GLU A 17 7.51 -35.00 -24.99
C GLU A 17 6.44 -33.95 -24.64
N MET A 18 5.21 -34.14 -25.10
CA MET A 18 4.09 -33.29 -24.72
C MET A 18 3.77 -33.38 -23.22
N LEU A 19 3.86 -34.58 -22.62
CA LEU A 19 3.61 -34.77 -21.19
C LEU A 19 4.68 -34.08 -20.32
N THR A 20 5.95 -34.13 -20.74
CA THR A 20 7.05 -33.43 -20.04
C THR A 20 6.91 -31.92 -20.13
N VAL A 21 6.49 -31.37 -21.29
CA VAL A 21 6.26 -29.93 -21.44
C VAL A 21 5.12 -29.46 -20.55
N LEU A 22 4.00 -30.18 -20.54
CA LEU A 22 2.87 -29.84 -19.67
C LEU A 22 3.24 -29.94 -18.18
N LEU A 23 4.06 -30.92 -17.80
CA LEU A 23 4.59 -31.04 -16.44
C LEU A 23 5.45 -29.82 -16.06
N ILE A 24 6.39 -29.41 -16.92
CA ILE A 24 7.24 -28.24 -16.68
C ILE A 24 6.39 -26.96 -16.62
N LEU A 25 5.40 -26.80 -17.51
CA LEU A 25 4.49 -25.65 -17.50
C LEU A 25 3.67 -25.58 -16.20
N ALA A 26 3.16 -26.72 -15.72
CA ALA A 26 2.41 -26.78 -14.46
C ALA A 26 3.29 -26.36 -13.26
N ILE A 27 4.55 -26.81 -13.23
CA ILE A 27 5.51 -26.43 -12.18
C ILE A 27 5.79 -24.92 -12.22
N ILE A 28 6.04 -24.36 -13.41
CA ILE A 28 6.30 -22.92 -13.57
C ILE A 28 5.09 -22.09 -13.10
N LEU A 29 3.88 -22.46 -13.50
CA LEU A 29 2.65 -21.74 -13.11
C LEU A 29 2.44 -21.76 -11.59
N ALA A 30 2.69 -22.90 -10.94
CA ALA A 30 2.56 -23.02 -9.49
C ALA A 30 3.52 -22.09 -8.73
N LEU A 31 4.77 -21.96 -9.20
CA LEU A 31 5.77 -21.10 -8.57
C LEU A 31 5.47 -19.61 -8.75
N VAL A 32 5.01 -19.19 -9.94
CA VAL A 32 4.71 -17.78 -10.24
C VAL A 32 3.58 -17.24 -9.36
N VAL A 33 2.53 -18.04 -9.10
CA VAL A 33 1.41 -17.61 -8.27
C VAL A 33 1.82 -17.42 -6.81
N GLY A 34 2.71 -18.26 -6.29
CA GLY A 34 3.10 -18.26 -4.87
C GLY A 34 3.84 -17.00 -4.39
N ILE A 35 4.71 -16.43 -5.22
CA ILE A 35 5.59 -15.30 -4.83
C ILE A 35 4.85 -13.95 -4.82
N SER A 36 3.79 -13.82 -5.62
CA SER A 36 3.08 -12.55 -5.83
C SER A 36 2.49 -11.93 -4.56
N LYS A 37 1.94 -12.75 -3.65
CA LYS A 37 1.24 -12.26 -2.46
C LYS A 37 2.15 -11.57 -1.45
N HIS A 38 3.30 -12.18 -1.13
CA HIS A 38 4.24 -11.61 -0.16
C HIS A 38 4.84 -10.29 -0.66
N LEU A 39 5.19 -10.21 -1.95
CA LEU A 39 5.72 -8.98 -2.54
C LEU A 39 4.70 -7.83 -2.52
N MET A 40 3.43 -8.14 -2.80
CA MET A 40 2.36 -7.13 -2.73
C MET A 40 2.14 -6.62 -1.31
N GLU A 41 2.20 -7.51 -0.31
CA GLU A 41 2.05 -7.13 1.09
C GLU A 41 3.22 -6.27 1.56
N GLU A 42 4.47 -6.66 1.26
CA GLU A 42 5.65 -5.85 1.58
C GLU A 42 5.62 -4.48 0.89
N ALA A 43 5.18 -4.42 -0.38
CA ALA A 43 5.01 -3.17 -1.09
C ALA A 43 3.94 -2.28 -0.44
N ALA A 44 2.81 -2.85 -0.02
CA ALA A 44 1.75 -2.13 0.67
C ALA A 44 2.22 -1.61 2.04
N ARG A 45 2.99 -2.39 2.81
CA ARG A 45 3.62 -1.96 4.08
C ARG A 45 4.54 -0.76 3.84
N LYS A 46 5.49 -0.88 2.91
CA LYS A 46 6.43 0.20 2.57
C LYS A 46 5.74 1.46 2.08
N GLN A 47 4.70 1.31 1.25
CA GLN A 47 3.90 2.45 0.81
C GLN A 47 3.22 3.14 1.99
N THR A 48 2.60 2.37 2.88
CA THR A 48 1.93 2.89 4.08
C THR A 48 2.90 3.67 4.96
N GLU A 49 4.07 3.11 5.27
CA GLU A 49 5.10 3.76 6.07
C GLU A 49 5.61 5.06 5.42
N ALA A 50 5.83 5.05 4.10
CA ALA A 50 6.26 6.23 3.36
C ALA A 50 5.19 7.34 3.40
N THR A 51 3.92 6.99 3.16
CA THR A 51 2.79 7.92 3.24
C THR A 51 2.64 8.49 4.65
N GLN A 52 2.72 7.64 5.68
CA GLN A 52 2.70 8.07 7.08
C GLN A 52 3.85 9.02 7.40
N SER A 53 5.07 8.74 6.96
CA SER A 53 6.23 9.61 7.21
C SER A 53 6.04 11.01 6.64
N VAL A 54 5.60 11.13 5.38
CA VAL A 54 5.35 12.43 4.74
C VAL A 54 4.21 13.18 5.42
N LEU A 55 3.12 12.48 5.75
CA LEU A 55 1.97 13.08 6.43
C LEU A 55 2.30 13.54 7.84
N MET A 56 3.01 12.73 8.61
CA MET A 56 3.43 13.11 9.97
C MET A 56 4.33 14.35 9.93
N ASN A 57 5.25 14.44 8.97
CA ASN A 57 6.04 15.66 8.76
C ASN A 57 5.15 16.86 8.44
N ALA A 58 4.14 16.70 7.58
CA ALA A 58 3.18 17.77 7.26
C ALA A 58 2.34 18.19 8.48
N ILE A 59 1.89 17.24 9.31
CA ILE A 59 1.12 17.49 10.54
C ILE A 59 1.96 18.25 11.57
N VAL A 60 3.20 17.81 11.78
CA VAL A 60 4.13 18.50 12.69
C VAL A 60 4.41 19.91 12.19
N ARG A 61 4.71 20.08 10.90
CA ARG A 61 4.94 21.40 10.31
C ARG A 61 3.71 22.31 10.41
N TYR A 62 2.52 21.75 10.21
CA TYR A 62 1.27 22.47 10.39
C TYR A 62 1.12 22.97 11.82
N LYS A 63 1.38 22.12 12.83
CA LYS A 63 1.34 22.50 14.25
C LYS A 63 2.34 23.60 14.59
N GLU A 64 3.56 23.55 14.05
CA GLU A 64 4.57 24.58 14.28
C GLU A 64 4.10 25.95 13.82
N LEU A 65 3.45 26.02 12.65
CA LEU A 65 3.04 27.27 12.01
C LEU A 65 1.70 27.80 12.54
N THR A 66 0.72 26.94 12.77
CA THR A 66 -0.63 27.34 13.17
C THR A 66 -0.89 27.21 14.67
N ARG A 67 0.05 26.61 15.41
CA ARG A 67 -0.07 26.27 16.85
C ARG A 67 -1.22 25.31 17.18
N THR A 68 -1.85 24.73 16.16
CA THR A 68 -2.99 23.80 16.31
C THR A 68 -2.74 22.53 15.52
N LEU A 69 -3.33 21.42 15.96
CA LEU A 69 -3.33 20.17 15.19
C LEU A 69 -4.57 20.10 14.32
N PRO A 70 -4.52 19.39 13.18
CA PRO A 70 -5.72 19.03 12.44
C PRO A 70 -6.71 18.28 13.35
N PRO A 71 -8.04 18.40 13.10
CA PRO A 71 -9.05 17.64 13.82
C PRO A 71 -8.88 16.12 13.66
N GLU A 72 -9.32 15.36 14.66
CA GLU A 72 -9.38 13.90 14.64
C GLU A 72 -10.02 13.40 13.33
N ASN A 73 -9.39 12.40 12.69
CA ASN A 73 -9.83 11.80 11.43
C ASN A 73 -10.08 12.79 10.26
N ASN A 74 -9.57 14.01 10.32
CA ASN A 74 -9.68 14.96 9.22
C ASN A 74 -8.36 15.68 8.93
N LEU A 75 -7.76 15.32 7.79
CA LEU A 75 -6.52 15.90 7.29
C LEU A 75 -6.73 17.09 6.34
N TYR A 76 -7.97 17.51 6.09
CA TYR A 76 -8.30 18.60 5.16
C TYR A 76 -7.54 19.90 5.45
N PRO A 77 -7.30 20.31 6.72
CA PRO A 77 -6.53 21.53 7.00
C PRO A 77 -5.10 21.53 6.45
N LEU A 78 -4.53 20.36 6.11
CA LEU A 78 -3.18 20.29 5.52
C LEU A 78 -3.16 20.68 4.04
N CYS A 79 -4.29 20.56 3.34
CA CYS A 79 -4.40 20.84 1.91
C CYS A 79 -5.29 22.05 1.59
N ALA A 80 -5.98 22.59 2.59
CA ALA A 80 -6.88 23.73 2.44
C ALA A 80 -6.16 24.93 1.80
N ALA A 81 -6.90 25.78 1.10
CA ALA A 81 -6.32 26.93 0.39
C ALA A 81 -5.63 27.93 1.33
N ASN A 82 -6.06 27.99 2.60
CA ASN A 82 -5.47 28.81 3.66
C ASN A 82 -4.37 28.09 4.46
N ALA A 83 -4.06 26.83 4.14
CA ALA A 83 -2.96 26.11 4.79
C ALA A 83 -1.61 26.75 4.39
N PRO A 84 -0.63 26.80 5.30
CA PRO A 84 0.69 27.32 4.96
C PRO A 84 1.28 26.61 3.74
N GLN A 85 1.92 27.37 2.85
CA GLN A 85 2.43 26.84 1.57
C GLN A 85 3.37 25.65 1.79
N GLU A 86 4.24 25.71 2.79
CA GLU A 86 5.17 24.63 3.12
C GLU A 86 4.48 23.32 3.47
N VAL A 87 3.32 23.37 4.14
CA VAL A 87 2.52 22.19 4.48
C VAL A 87 1.92 21.60 3.21
N ARG A 88 1.37 22.46 2.35
CA ARG A 88 0.79 22.05 1.06
C ARG A 88 1.85 21.39 0.16
N ASP A 89 3.08 21.91 0.17
CA ASP A 89 4.21 21.38 -0.59
C ASP A 89 4.71 20.03 -0.06
N LEU A 90 4.50 19.73 1.22
CA LEU A 90 4.78 18.39 1.76
C LEU A 90 3.72 17.39 1.32
N VAL A 91 2.44 17.75 1.41
CA VAL A 91 1.32 16.89 1.00
C VAL A 91 1.32 16.64 -0.51
N SER A 92 1.72 17.61 -1.32
CA SER A 92 1.79 17.47 -2.78
C SER A 92 2.83 16.46 -3.28
N ARG A 93 3.77 16.04 -2.43
CA ARG A 93 4.74 14.96 -2.73
C ARG A 93 4.10 13.59 -2.78
N LEU A 94 2.93 13.43 -2.16
CA LEU A 94 2.20 12.19 -2.17
C LEU A 94 1.33 12.09 -3.43
N PRO A 95 1.20 10.90 -4.02
CA PRO A 95 0.26 10.66 -5.11
C PRO A 95 -1.17 11.04 -4.70
N LYS A 96 -1.92 11.69 -5.60
CA LYS A 96 -3.28 12.17 -5.30
C LYS A 96 -4.23 11.03 -4.97
N GLU A 97 -3.97 9.84 -5.49
CA GLU A 97 -4.75 8.62 -5.31
C GLU A 97 -4.71 8.11 -3.87
N GLN A 98 -3.67 8.49 -3.12
CA GLN A 98 -3.51 8.15 -1.70
C GLN A 98 -4.44 8.98 -0.79
N PHE A 99 -5.33 9.79 -1.34
CA PHE A 99 -6.25 10.58 -0.56
C PHE A 99 -7.66 10.51 -1.10
N THR A 100 -8.61 10.61 -0.18
CA THR A 100 -10.01 10.90 -0.47
C THR A 100 -10.27 12.31 0.02
N TRP A 101 -10.49 13.24 -0.91
CA TRP A 101 -10.77 14.64 -0.60
C TRP A 101 -12.24 14.95 -0.87
N ASP A 102 -12.87 15.67 0.04
CA ASP A 102 -14.16 16.30 -0.18
C ASP A 102 -14.05 17.79 0.18
N ASN A 103 -14.02 18.64 -0.85
CA ASN A 103 -13.96 20.10 -0.68
C ASN A 103 -15.28 20.67 -0.15
N ALA A 104 -16.41 20.03 -0.45
CA ALA A 104 -17.73 20.50 0.00
C ALA A 104 -17.93 20.19 1.48
N ALA A 105 -17.58 18.97 1.90
CA ALA A 105 -17.62 18.58 3.30
C ALA A 105 -16.39 19.03 4.10
N GLN A 106 -15.35 19.58 3.45
CA GLN A 106 -14.06 19.94 4.04
C GLN A 106 -13.43 18.76 4.82
N THR A 107 -13.46 17.58 4.21
CA THR A 107 -12.88 16.37 4.79
C THR A 107 -11.78 15.80 3.92
N ALA A 108 -10.76 15.24 4.57
CA ALA A 108 -9.74 14.49 3.90
C ALA A 108 -9.25 13.32 4.73
N THR A 109 -9.12 12.16 4.09
CA THR A 109 -8.52 10.98 4.67
C THR A 109 -7.44 10.44 3.73
N ALA A 110 -6.34 9.98 4.30
CA ALA A 110 -5.27 9.33 3.55
C ALA A 110 -5.54 7.82 3.50
N LYS A 111 -5.16 7.17 2.41
CA LYS A 111 -5.27 5.74 2.20
C LYS A 111 -3.94 5.05 2.47
N ASP A 112 -4.00 3.85 3.03
CA ASP A 112 -2.84 2.97 3.16
C ASP A 112 -2.57 2.18 1.87
N GLY A 113 -1.54 1.32 1.90
CA GLY A 113 -1.15 0.47 0.78
C GLY A 113 -2.18 -0.60 0.37
N TRP A 114 -3.19 -0.86 1.21
CA TRP A 114 -4.32 -1.74 0.89
C TRP A 114 -5.57 -0.96 0.45
N GLY A 115 -5.45 0.37 0.33
CA GLY A 115 -6.51 1.27 -0.10
C GLY A 115 -7.52 1.61 0.99
N GLN A 116 -7.27 1.24 2.26
CA GLN A 116 -8.12 1.59 3.38
C GLN A 116 -7.80 2.98 3.92
N ALA A 117 -8.81 3.70 4.37
CA ALA A 117 -8.62 5.00 5.00
C ALA A 117 -7.89 4.83 6.34
N MET A 118 -6.76 5.52 6.49
CA MET A 118 -6.02 5.59 7.74
C MET A 118 -6.77 6.44 8.76
N THR A 119 -6.74 6.00 10.01
CA THR A 119 -7.28 6.75 11.14
C THR A 119 -6.22 7.72 11.63
N TYR A 120 -6.55 9.01 11.69
CA TYR A 120 -5.68 10.03 12.24
C TYR A 120 -6.14 10.38 13.66
N LYS A 121 -5.22 10.27 14.62
CA LYS A 121 -5.46 10.72 15.99
C LYS A 121 -4.50 11.84 16.35
N ALA A 122 -5.04 12.97 16.83
CA ALA A 122 -4.24 14.12 17.23
C ALA A 122 -3.49 13.86 18.55
N THR A 123 -4.05 13.04 19.45
CA THR A 123 -3.46 12.73 20.77
C THR A 123 -3.40 11.23 21.10
N GLY A 124 -3.42 10.35 20.09
CA GLY A 124 -3.43 8.89 20.28
C GLY A 124 -2.07 8.19 20.20
N GLY A 125 -0.99 8.93 19.91
CA GLY A 125 0.37 8.41 19.79
C GLY A 125 1.10 8.39 21.13
N ARG A 126 2.27 7.76 21.15
CA ARG A 126 3.13 7.70 22.35
C ARG A 126 3.46 9.10 22.89
N GLY A 127 3.10 9.35 24.15
CA GLY A 127 3.29 10.66 24.78
C GLY A 127 2.29 11.73 24.35
N GLY A 128 1.14 11.33 23.80
CA GLY A 128 0.07 12.26 23.38
C GLY A 128 0.37 13.00 22.08
N VAL A 129 1.31 12.49 21.28
CA VAL A 129 1.65 13.02 19.96
C VAL A 129 0.63 12.55 18.92
N PRO A 130 0.51 13.26 17.78
CA PRO A 130 -0.30 12.80 16.67
C PRO A 130 0.21 11.44 16.13
N VAL A 131 -0.73 10.62 15.66
CA VAL A 131 -0.43 9.29 15.09
C VAL A 131 -1.39 8.98 13.94
N LEU A 132 -0.88 8.30 12.92
CA LEU A 132 -1.66 7.67 11.87
C LEU A 132 -1.68 6.17 12.07
N LEU A 133 -2.86 5.56 11.93
CA LEU A 133 -3.05 4.12 12.04
C LEU A 133 -3.60 3.58 10.71
N SER A 134 -2.89 2.61 10.14
CA SER A 134 -3.40 1.78 9.05
C SER A 134 -4.03 0.52 9.62
N ALA A 135 -5.09 0.08 8.95
CA ALA A 135 -5.83 -1.13 9.27
C ALA A 135 -5.16 -2.41 8.74
N GLY A 136 -3.99 -2.29 8.09
CA GLY A 136 -3.22 -3.43 7.63
C GLY A 136 -3.93 -4.30 6.56
N PRO A 137 -3.38 -5.51 6.33
CA PRO A 137 -3.97 -6.52 5.45
C PRO A 137 -5.38 -6.96 5.85
N ASP A 138 -5.70 -7.03 7.15
CA ASP A 138 -7.00 -7.52 7.64
C ASP A 138 -8.13 -6.48 7.52
N ARG A 139 -7.76 -5.22 7.27
CA ARG A 139 -8.64 -4.05 7.10
C ARG A 139 -9.43 -3.70 8.36
N LYS A 140 -8.95 -4.08 9.55
CA LYS A 140 -9.66 -3.85 10.81
C LYS A 140 -8.78 -3.14 11.82
N ILE A 141 -9.30 -2.02 12.34
CA ILE A 141 -8.77 -1.37 13.53
C ILE A 141 -9.72 -1.70 14.67
N ASN A 142 -9.37 -2.72 15.45
CA ASN A 142 -10.25 -3.20 16.49
C ASN A 142 -9.98 -2.42 17.80
N ALA A 143 -10.81 -1.41 18.08
CA ALA A 143 -10.64 -0.50 19.23
C ALA A 143 -10.71 -1.18 20.60
N THR A 144 -11.36 -2.35 20.68
CA THR A 144 -11.57 -3.15 21.91
C THR A 144 -10.80 -4.46 21.92
N ALA A 145 -10.01 -4.74 20.88
CA ALA A 145 -9.34 -6.01 20.73
C ALA A 145 -8.00 -6.05 21.45
N THR A 146 -7.54 -7.26 21.72
CA THR A 146 -6.23 -7.52 22.31
C THR A 146 -5.12 -7.02 21.38
N HIS A 147 -3.93 -6.72 21.93
CA HIS A 147 -2.76 -6.37 21.09
C HIS A 147 -2.49 -7.41 19.99
N ALA A 148 -2.83 -8.69 20.24
CA ALA A 148 -2.68 -9.80 19.29
C ALA A 148 -3.54 -9.66 18.02
N GLU A 149 -4.73 -9.07 18.14
CA GLU A 149 -5.69 -8.90 17.04
C GLU A 149 -5.45 -7.61 16.24
N ASN A 150 -4.46 -6.81 16.62
CA ASN A 150 -4.03 -5.59 15.93
C ASN A 150 -2.55 -5.68 15.51
N LEU A 151 -1.94 -6.89 15.51
CA LEU A 151 -0.52 -7.08 15.21
C LEU A 151 -0.13 -6.70 13.79
N ASP A 152 -1.09 -6.68 12.86
CA ASP A 152 -0.87 -6.34 11.46
C ASP A 152 -1.10 -4.85 11.16
N ASN A 153 -1.68 -4.10 12.10
CA ASN A 153 -1.87 -2.66 12.02
C ASN A 153 -0.52 -1.95 12.05
N ILE A 154 -0.40 -0.89 11.24
CA ILE A 154 0.83 -0.11 11.13
C ILE A 154 0.58 1.27 11.73
N ARG A 155 1.34 1.60 12.76
CA ARG A 155 1.29 2.90 13.41
C ARG A 155 2.50 3.74 13.04
N SER A 156 2.26 5.02 12.78
CA SER A 156 3.33 5.97 12.42
C SER A 156 4.31 6.26 13.57
N ASP A 157 3.97 5.87 14.81
CA ASP A 157 4.84 5.99 15.99
C ASP A 157 5.70 4.74 16.27
N GLY A 158 5.62 3.71 15.41
CA GLY A 158 6.49 2.53 15.43
C GLY A 158 6.14 1.48 16.48
N HIS A 159 4.89 1.42 16.95
CA HIS A 159 4.36 0.41 17.87
C HIS A 159 3.31 -0.48 17.19
#